data_AF-A0A1B6K958-F1
#
_entry.id   AF-A0A1B6K958-F1
#
_cell.length_a   1.000
_cell.length_b   1.000
_cell.length_c   1.000
_cell.angle_alpha   90.00
_cell.angle_beta   90.00
_cell.angle_gamma   90.00
#
_symmetry.space_group_name_H-M   'P 1'
#
loop_
_entity.id
_entity.type
_entity.pdbx_description
1 polymer ?
#
loop_
_entity_poly.entity_id
_entity_poly.type
_entity_poly.pdbx_seq_one_letter_code
_entity_poly.pdbx_strand_id
1 'polypeptide(L)'
;MRTKMNLLLVLAISLMFGTATVFGEEPLKVTLFYESYCPDSIKFIKTQLSDAWERLENNIVVDMVPFGNAEQRWVNGKITFECQHGAKECTGNKLHACAILKLCGES
;
A
#
# COMPACT_ATOMS: atom_id res chain seq x y z
N MET A 1 8.53 13.01 -56.99
CA MET A 1 9.71 12.18 -56.68
C MET A 1 9.29 11.03 -55.77
N ARG A 2 9.39 9.79 -56.23
CA ARG A 2 8.99 8.59 -55.49
C ARG A 2 10.25 8.02 -54.83
N THR A 3 10.46 8.30 -53.55
CA THR A 3 11.57 7.74 -52.78
C THR A 3 11.40 6.22 -52.74
N LYS A 4 12.37 5.47 -53.29
CA LYS A 4 12.43 4.02 -53.16
C LYS A 4 12.86 3.70 -51.73
N MET A 5 11.89 3.49 -50.85
CA MET A 5 12.14 3.05 -49.48
C MET A 5 12.76 1.66 -49.54
N ASN A 6 13.98 1.50 -49.01
CA ASN A 6 14.72 0.24 -49.09
C ASN A 6 14.15 -0.75 -48.07
N LEU A 7 13.74 -1.95 -48.49
CA LEU A 7 13.04 -2.93 -47.65
C LEU A 7 13.86 -3.34 -46.41
N LEU A 8 15.20 -3.37 -46.56
CA LEU A 8 16.14 -3.57 -45.46
C LEU A 8 16.07 -2.44 -44.41
N LEU A 9 15.83 -1.20 -44.85
CA LEU A 9 15.65 -0.05 -43.97
C LEU A 9 14.33 -0.13 -43.20
N VAL A 10 13.26 -0.60 -43.86
CA VAL A 10 11.94 -0.81 -43.23
C VAL A 10 12.01 -1.92 -42.18
N LEU A 11 12.68 -3.03 -42.48
CA LEU A 11 12.89 -4.13 -41.54
C LEU A 11 13.74 -3.70 -40.33
N ALA A 12 14.83 -2.97 -40.54
CA ALA A 12 15.68 -2.47 -39.46
C ALA A 12 14.93 -1.52 -38.51
N ILE A 13 14.06 -0.63 -39.05
CA ILE A 13 13.22 0.27 -38.24
C ILE A 13 12.17 -0.53 -37.46
N SER A 14 11.58 -1.57 -38.05
CA SER A 14 10.59 -2.42 -37.35
C SER A 14 11.20 -3.21 -36.18
N LEU A 15 12.46 -3.65 -36.29
CA LEU A 15 13.17 -4.29 -35.18
C LEU A 15 13.47 -3.32 -34.02
N MET A 16 13.75 -2.04 -34.32
CA MET A 16 13.98 -1.00 -33.29
C MET A 16 12.71 -0.64 -32.50
N PHE A 17 11.52 -0.77 -33.10
CA PHE A 17 10.23 -0.56 -32.42
C PHE A 17 9.73 -1.79 -31.67
N GLY A 18 10.27 -2.98 -31.95
CA GLY A 18 9.82 -4.25 -31.37
C GLY A 18 10.28 -4.54 -29.93
N THR A 19 11.18 -3.74 -29.37
CA THR A 19 11.75 -3.97 -28.02
C THR A 19 11.51 -2.82 -27.06
N ALA A 20 10.46 -2.01 -27.25
CA ALA A 20 9.99 -1.13 -26.19
C ALA A 20 9.36 -1.99 -25.07
N THR A 21 10.20 -2.59 -24.23
CA THR A 21 9.76 -3.18 -22.97
C THR A 21 9.20 -2.04 -22.14
N VAL A 22 7.87 -2.00 -21.98
CA VAL A 22 7.22 -1.16 -20.97
C VAL A 22 7.67 -1.73 -19.62
N PHE A 23 8.75 -1.20 -19.07
CA PHE A 23 9.06 -1.38 -17.66
C PHE A 23 8.00 -0.59 -16.90
N GLY A 24 6.89 -1.24 -16.56
CA GLY A 24 5.97 -0.71 -15.56
C GLY A 24 6.72 -0.64 -14.25
N GLU A 25 6.87 0.56 -13.70
CA GLU A 25 7.45 0.74 -12.37
C GLU A 25 6.50 0.08 -11.36
N GLU A 26 7.00 -0.88 -10.57
CA GLU A 26 6.18 -1.48 -9.52
C GLU A 26 5.77 -0.40 -8.51
N PRO A 27 4.50 -0.38 -8.06
CA PRO A 27 4.07 0.57 -7.06
C PRO A 27 4.96 0.50 -5.79
N LEU A 28 5.33 1.66 -5.27
CA LEU A 28 6.08 1.76 -4.02
C LEU A 28 5.21 1.27 -2.85
N LYS A 29 5.69 0.26 -2.13
CA LYS A 29 5.02 -0.21 -0.90
C LYS A 29 5.26 0.77 0.26
N VAL A 30 4.18 1.23 0.89
CA VAL A 30 4.19 2.06 2.09
C VAL A 30 3.47 1.32 3.21
N THR A 31 4.20 0.84 4.21
CA THR A 31 3.59 0.19 5.38
C THR A 31 3.41 1.19 6.52
N LEU A 32 2.18 1.32 7.02
CA LEU A 32 1.82 2.17 8.15
C LEU A 32 1.47 1.34 9.38
N PHE A 33 2.30 1.43 10.42
CA PHE A 33 1.99 0.92 11.76
C PHE A 33 1.31 2.03 12.58
N TYR A 34 0.12 1.76 13.10
CA TYR A 34 -0.69 2.79 13.76
C TYR A 34 -1.63 2.24 14.83
N GLU A 35 -2.20 3.14 15.63
CA GLU A 35 -3.22 2.83 16.64
C GLU A 35 -4.53 3.54 16.27
N SER A 36 -5.66 2.85 16.38
CA SER A 36 -6.96 3.40 15.98
C SER A 36 -7.42 4.60 16.82
N TYR A 37 -6.82 4.80 17.99
CA TYR A 37 -7.20 5.84 18.96
C TYR A 37 -6.08 6.82 19.30
N CYS A 38 -4.88 6.66 18.72
CA CYS A 38 -3.80 7.62 18.88
C CYS A 38 -4.09 8.89 18.05
N PRO A 39 -4.11 10.10 18.66
CA PRO A 39 -4.38 11.34 17.94
C PRO A 39 -3.44 11.60 16.75
N ASP A 40 -2.16 11.27 16.88
CA ASP A 40 -1.16 11.48 15.84
C ASP A 40 -1.31 10.50 14.67
N SER A 41 -1.61 9.23 14.96
CA SER A 41 -1.97 8.24 13.93
C SER A 41 -3.18 8.70 13.13
N ILE A 42 -4.24 9.15 13.81
CA ILE A 42 -5.46 9.65 13.16
C ILE A 42 -5.15 10.87 12.30
N LYS A 43 -4.36 11.81 12.81
CA LYS A 43 -3.96 13.02 12.09
C LYS A 43 -3.13 12.67 10.85
N PHE A 44 -2.13 11.80 10.97
CA PHE A 44 -1.31 11.36 9.84
C PHE A 44 -2.16 10.74 8.73
N ILE A 45 -3.05 9.80 9.08
CA ILE A 45 -3.94 9.15 8.11
C ILE A 45 -4.82 10.20 7.40
N LYS A 46 -5.42 11.12 8.16
CA LYS A 46 -6.36 12.11 7.62
C LYS A 46 -5.72 13.21 6.77
N THR A 47 -4.49 13.63 7.07
CA THR A 47 -3.93 14.86 6.48
C THR A 47 -2.64 14.64 5.71
N GLN A 48 -2.01 13.47 5.78
CA GLN A 48 -0.78 13.19 5.05
C GLN A 48 -0.97 11.98 4.14
N LEU A 49 -1.43 10.86 4.69
CA LEU A 49 -1.64 9.65 3.90
C LEU A 49 -2.79 9.84 2.90
N SER A 50 -3.92 10.43 3.31
CA SER A 50 -5.04 10.74 2.42
C SER A 50 -4.59 11.61 1.24
N ASP A 51 -3.92 12.73 1.52
CA ASP A 51 -3.41 13.66 0.50
C ASP A 51 -2.38 13.00 -0.43
N ALA A 52 -1.53 12.11 0.10
CA ALA A 52 -0.56 11.36 -0.69
C ALA A 52 -1.26 10.32 -1.58
N TRP A 53 -2.26 9.61 -1.06
CA TRP A 53 -3.03 8.61 -1.81
C TRP A 53 -3.76 9.25 -2.98
N GLU A 54 -4.45 10.38 -2.78
CA GLU A 54 -5.14 11.11 -3.86
C GLU A 54 -4.22 11.50 -5.03
N ARG A 55 -2.93 11.68 -4.77
CA ARG A 55 -1.94 12.08 -5.79
C ARG A 55 -1.20 10.90 -6.41
N LEU A 56 -1.06 9.80 -5.67
CA LEU A 56 -0.11 8.73 -5.97
C LEU A 56 -0.74 7.33 -5.95
N GLU A 57 -2.07 7.18 -5.89
CA GLU A 57 -2.75 5.87 -5.78
C GLU A 57 -2.35 4.85 -6.86
N ASN A 58 -1.95 5.30 -8.04
CA ASN A 58 -1.46 4.40 -9.12
C ASN A 58 0.02 4.02 -8.99
N ASN A 59 0.75 4.66 -8.07
CA ASN A 59 2.19 4.54 -7.87
C ASN A 59 2.57 4.02 -6.49
N ILE A 60 1.62 3.90 -5.55
CA ILE A 60 1.86 3.36 -4.22
C ILE A 60 0.87 2.25 -3.87
N VAL A 61 1.32 1.30 -3.07
CA VAL A 61 0.46 0.35 -2.37
C VAL A 61 0.62 0.60 -0.88
N VAL A 62 -0.48 0.89 -0.21
CA VAL A 62 -0.48 1.16 1.23
C VAL A 62 -0.87 -0.10 1.98
N ASP A 63 0.02 -0.54 2.86
CA ASP A 63 -0.15 -1.67 3.75
C ASP A 63 -0.41 -1.14 5.17
N MET A 64 -1.60 -1.43 5.69
CA MET A 64 -2.11 -0.87 6.94
C MET A 64 -2.00 -1.90 8.07
N VAL A 65 -1.26 -1.58 9.12
CA VAL A 65 -1.01 -2.47 10.27
C VAL A 65 -1.53 -1.83 11.58
N PRO A 66 -2.81 -2.07 11.95
CA PRO A 66 -3.44 -1.49 13.14
C PRO A 66 -3.04 -2.27 14.41
N PHE A 67 -1.86 -1.97 14.93
CA PHE A 67 -1.33 -2.54 16.18
C PHE A 67 -0.63 -1.48 17.02
N GLY A 68 0.31 -0.75 16.40
CA GLY A 68 1.05 0.34 17.03
C GLY A 68 1.77 -0.10 18.29
N ASN A 69 1.57 0.64 19.39
CA ASN A 69 2.19 0.35 20.68
C ASN A 69 1.38 -0.63 21.56
N ALA A 70 0.43 -1.38 21.00
CA ALA A 70 -0.23 -2.43 21.74
C ALA A 70 0.76 -3.52 22.17
N GLU A 71 0.52 -4.12 23.33
CA GLU A 71 1.30 -5.24 23.83
C GLU A 71 0.49 -6.53 23.74
N GLN A 72 1.13 -7.59 23.29
CA GLN A 72 0.58 -8.94 23.32
C GLN A 72 1.04 -9.68 24.58
N ARG A 73 0.11 -10.28 25.32
CA ARG A 73 0.41 -11.07 26.51
C ARG A 73 -0.30 -12.42 26.49
N TRP A 74 0.29 -13.41 27.15
CA TRP A 74 -0.32 -14.71 27.41
C TRP A 74 -0.93 -14.73 28.81
N VAL A 75 -2.24 -14.86 28.91
CA VAL A 75 -2.97 -14.93 30.18
C VAL A 75 -3.88 -16.15 30.15
N ASN A 76 -3.66 -17.09 31.07
CA ASN A 76 -4.44 -18.33 31.20
C ASN A 76 -4.53 -19.13 29.87
N GLY A 77 -3.41 -19.24 29.15
CA GLY A 77 -3.33 -19.95 27.86
C GLY A 77 -4.02 -19.24 26.69
N LYS A 78 -4.44 -17.98 26.85
CA LYS A 78 -5.03 -17.16 25.80
C LYS A 78 -4.16 -15.95 25.51
N ILE A 79 -4.14 -15.53 24.25
CA ILE A 79 -3.55 -14.26 23.84
C ILE A 79 -4.51 -13.13 24.22
N THR A 80 -3.98 -12.13 24.91
CA THR A 80 -4.65 -10.88 25.24
C THR A 80 -3.84 -9.70 24.70
N PHE A 81 -4.53 -8.61 24.39
CA PHE A 81 -3.91 -7.37 23.93
C PHE A 81 -4.18 -6.25 24.92
N GLU A 82 -3.15 -5.50 25.27
CA GLU A 82 -3.24 -4.26 26.04
C GLU A 82 -2.85 -3.09 25.14
N CYS A 83 -3.63 -2.02 25.16
CA CYS A 83 -3.47 -0.86 24.29
C CYS A 83 -3.28 0.41 25.13
N GLN A 84 -2.50 1.37 24.65
CA GLN A 84 -2.15 2.58 25.41
C GLN A 84 -3.38 3.44 25.75
N HIS A 85 -4.36 3.52 24.84
CA HIS A 85 -5.61 4.25 25.02
C HIS A 85 -6.77 3.34 25.44
N GLY A 86 -6.47 2.17 26.01
CA GLY A 86 -7.42 1.25 26.63
C GLY A 86 -8.29 0.46 25.65
N ALA A 87 -9.42 -0.06 26.16
CA ALA A 87 -10.22 -1.07 25.45
C ALA A 87 -10.84 -0.56 24.13
N LYS A 88 -11.10 0.74 24.00
CA LYS A 88 -11.63 1.32 22.76
C LYS A 88 -10.62 1.23 21.62
N GLU A 89 -9.36 1.51 21.89
CA GLU A 89 -8.28 1.36 20.91
C GLU A 89 -8.11 -0.10 20.51
N CYS A 90 -8.02 -1.01 21.48
CA CYS A 90 -7.91 -2.44 21.18
C CYS A 90 -9.10 -2.97 20.35
N THR A 91 -10.30 -2.44 20.58
CA THR A 91 -11.47 -2.79 19.76
C THR A 91 -11.36 -2.19 18.35
N GLY A 92 -10.93 -0.93 18.23
CA GLY A 92 -10.72 -0.26 16.95
C GLY A 92 -9.61 -0.91 16.12
N ASN A 93 -8.48 -1.26 16.72
CA ASN A 93 -7.38 -1.99 16.08
C ASN A 93 -7.89 -3.32 15.47
N LYS A 94 -8.66 -4.10 16.23
CA LYS A 94 -9.29 -5.34 15.74
C LYS A 94 -10.28 -5.09 14.61
N LEU A 95 -11.12 -4.06 14.71
CA LEU A 95 -12.08 -3.72 13.66
C LEU A 95 -11.37 -3.34 12.36
N HIS A 96 -10.31 -2.54 12.43
CA HIS A 96 -9.50 -2.19 11.27
C HIS A 96 -8.84 -3.43 10.66
N ALA A 97 -8.22 -4.30 11.47
CA ALA A 97 -7.61 -5.54 10.99
C ALA A 97 -8.64 -6.44 10.27
N CYS A 98 -9.84 -6.60 10.85
CA CYS A 98 -10.93 -7.35 10.23
C CYS A 98 -11.39 -6.71 8.90
N ALA A 99 -11.50 -5.39 8.83
CA ALA A 99 -11.90 -4.69 7.61
C ALA A 99 -10.87 -4.89 6.50
N ILE A 100 -9.57 -4.76 6.81
CA ILE A 100 -8.47 -5.00 5.86
C ILE A 100 -8.52 -6.44 5.36
N LEU A 101 -8.61 -7.43 6.26
CA LEU A 101 -8.71 -8.84 5.89
C LEU A 101 -9.91 -9.12 4.96
N LYS A 102 -11.05 -8.48 5.19
CA LYS A 102 -12.28 -8.71 4.42
C LYS A 102 -12.32 -7.97 3.08
N LEU A 103 -11.71 -6.79 2.99
CA LEU A 103 -11.80 -5.92 1.81
C LEU A 103 -10.57 -6.00 0.90
N CYS A 104 -9.39 -6.24 1.49
CA CYS A 104 -8.09 -6.15 0.82
C CYS A 104 -7.33 -7.49 0.81
N GLY A 105 -7.69 -8.43 1.69
CA GLY A 105 -6.93 -9.65 1.92
C GLY A 105 -5.97 -9.51 3.11
N GLU A 106 -5.05 -10.46 3.27
CA GLU A 106 -4.02 -10.37 4.30
C GLU A 106 -3.08 -9.20 4.01
N SER A 107 -2.78 -8.40 5.05
CA SER A 107 -1.79 -7.32 5.01
C SER A 107 -0.36 -7.85 5.02
#